data_AF-A0A7W1Z732-F1
#
_entry.id   AF-A0A7W1Z732-F1
#
_cell.length_a   1.000
_cell.length_b   1.000
_cell.length_c   1.000
_cell.angle_alpha   90.00
_cell.angle_beta   90.00
_cell.angle_gamma   90.00
#
_symmetry.space_group_name_H-M   'P 1'
#
loop_
_entity.id
_entity.type
_entity.pdbx_description
1 polymer ?
#
loop_
_entity_poly.entity_id
_entity_poly.type
_entity_poly.pdbx_seq_one_letter_code
_entity_poly.pdbx_strand_id
1 'polypeptide(L)'
;MQRKMDTEKLLFSAIGAALKAGEEILKLYSMDFNVEQKDDNSPLTLADKNAHNIICENLSDTSFPVLSEEGKSIEYAERSQWEYFWMVDPLDGTKEFVKRNGEFTVNIALIHEQRSVLGVIYVPVTKTLYYAAEGIGSFKFEITDMVEDNLDGILLQSIKLPIQQQSRKFTVVASRSHLSEETNMFIDGLRTAHKEVDFLSSGSSIKLCLVAEGSADV
;
A
#
# COMPACT_ATOMS: atom_id res chain seq x y z
N MET A 1 33.08 3.06 2.37
CA MET A 1 32.52 4.42 2.52
C MET A 1 31.01 4.29 2.35
N GLN A 2 30.26 4.27 3.45
CA GLN A 2 28.82 4.04 3.43
C GLN A 2 28.15 5.22 2.74
N ARG A 3 27.47 4.97 1.61
CA ARG A 3 26.69 5.98 0.90
C ARG A 3 25.55 6.35 1.86
N LYS A 4 25.57 7.57 2.42
CA LYS A 4 24.49 8.04 3.28
C LYS A 4 23.22 8.07 2.42
N MET A 5 22.29 7.18 2.72
CA MET A 5 21.02 7.07 2.01
C MET A 5 20.23 8.36 2.20
N ASP A 6 19.72 8.91 1.11
CA ASP A 6 18.83 10.08 1.15
C ASP A 6 17.38 9.58 1.27
N THR A 7 16.99 9.25 2.51
CA THR A 7 15.69 8.67 2.82
C THR A 7 14.54 9.57 2.36
N GLU A 8 14.68 10.89 2.49
CA GLU A 8 13.68 11.86 2.07
C GLU A 8 13.47 11.82 0.55
N LYS A 9 14.57 11.82 -0.22
CA LYS A 9 14.49 11.69 -1.68
C LYS A 9 13.85 10.37 -2.11
N LEU A 10 14.22 9.25 -1.47
CA LEU A 10 13.66 7.95 -1.80
C LEU A 10 12.18 7.85 -1.46
N LEU A 11 11.76 8.44 -0.34
CA LEU A 11 10.36 8.51 0.06
C LEU A 11 9.55 9.33 -0.93
N PHE A 12 10.08 10.48 -1.34
CA PHE A 12 9.45 11.30 -2.36
C PHE A 12 9.32 10.57 -3.70
N SER A 13 10.36 9.85 -4.14
CA SER A 13 10.30 9.00 -5.34
C SER A 13 9.22 7.92 -5.24
N ALA A 14 9.12 7.23 -4.09
CA ALA A 14 8.12 6.20 -3.87
C ALA A 14 6.68 6.76 -3.84
N ILE A 15 6.48 7.93 -3.22
CA ILE A 15 5.19 8.64 -3.24
C ILE A 15 4.82 8.99 -4.68
N GLY A 16 5.74 9.61 -5.43
CA GLY A 16 5.50 9.96 -6.84
C GLY A 16 5.17 8.74 -7.71
N ALA A 17 5.84 7.62 -7.49
CA ALA A 17 5.56 6.36 -8.16
C ALA A 17 4.14 5.84 -7.86
N ALA A 18 3.75 5.81 -6.57
CA ALA A 18 2.44 5.33 -6.14
C ALA A 18 1.29 6.19 -6.70
N LEU A 19 1.45 7.52 -6.71
CA LEU A 19 0.44 8.45 -7.22
C LEU A 19 0.24 8.27 -8.73
N LYS A 20 1.33 8.23 -9.52
CA LYS A 20 1.25 8.04 -10.97
C LYS A 20 0.68 6.67 -11.34
N ALA A 21 1.05 5.62 -10.61
CA ALA A 21 0.48 4.30 -10.79
C ALA A 21 -1.02 4.28 -10.48
N GLY A 22 -1.43 4.90 -9.36
CA GLY A 22 -2.84 5.01 -8.99
C GLY A 22 -3.68 5.78 -10.01
N GLU A 23 -3.15 6.84 -10.62
CA GLU A 23 -3.81 7.56 -11.72
C GLU A 23 -4.08 6.64 -12.92
N GLU A 24 -3.09 5.83 -13.30
CA GLU A 24 -3.22 4.89 -14.42
C GLU A 24 -4.21 3.76 -14.12
N ILE A 25 -4.17 3.21 -12.90
CA ILE A 25 -5.16 2.23 -12.43
C ILE A 25 -6.57 2.83 -12.49
N LEU A 26 -6.76 4.07 -12.04
CA LEU A 26 -8.08 4.73 -12.05
C LEU A 26 -8.62 4.96 -13.45
N LYS A 27 -7.77 5.29 -14.43
CA LYS A 27 -8.21 5.40 -15.84
C LYS A 27 -8.86 4.10 -16.31
N LEU A 28 -8.21 2.97 -16.07
CA LEU A 28 -8.72 1.65 -16.47
C LEU A 28 -9.90 1.19 -15.62
N TYR A 29 -9.87 1.46 -14.32
CA TYR A 29 -10.98 1.19 -13.39
C TYR A 29 -12.28 1.89 -13.81
N SER A 30 -12.18 3.08 -14.40
CA SER A 30 -13.33 3.86 -14.89
C SER A 30 -13.90 3.40 -16.23
N MET A 31 -13.19 2.55 -16.98
CA MET A 31 -13.70 1.99 -18.25
C MET A 31 -14.75 0.93 -17.98
N ASP A 32 -15.79 0.80 -18.80
CA ASP A 32 -16.75 -0.29 -18.67
C ASP A 32 -16.14 -1.64 -19.07
N PHE A 33 -16.10 -2.57 -18.12
CA PHE A 33 -15.64 -3.93 -18.35
C PHE A 33 -16.51 -4.96 -17.65
N ASN A 34 -16.80 -6.05 -18.37
CA ASN A 34 -17.55 -7.17 -17.81
C ASN A 34 -16.58 -8.12 -17.08
N VAL A 35 -16.97 -8.50 -15.87
CA VAL A 35 -16.24 -9.39 -14.94
C VAL A 35 -15.92 -10.77 -15.56
N GLU A 36 -16.58 -11.13 -16.65
CA GLU A 36 -16.44 -12.44 -17.31
C GLU A 36 -15.27 -12.54 -18.31
N GLN A 37 -14.58 -11.45 -18.66
CA GLN A 37 -13.43 -11.53 -19.57
C GLN A 37 -12.14 -11.91 -18.84
N LYS A 38 -11.93 -13.23 -18.69
CA LYS A 38 -10.66 -13.85 -18.30
C LYS A 38 -9.78 -14.14 -19.53
N ASP A 39 -9.35 -13.09 -20.22
CA ASP A 39 -8.28 -13.19 -21.22
C ASP A 39 -7.11 -12.30 -20.79
N ASP A 40 -5.90 -12.58 -21.31
CA ASP A 40 -4.63 -11.88 -21.04
C ASP A 40 -4.64 -10.35 -21.29
N ASN A 41 -5.78 -9.79 -21.71
CA ASN A 41 -6.04 -8.36 -21.91
C ASN A 41 -7.17 -7.83 -21.00
N SER A 42 -7.46 -8.47 -19.87
CA SER A 42 -8.43 -7.95 -18.91
C SER A 42 -8.00 -6.57 -18.40
N PRO A 43 -8.92 -5.66 -18.06
CA PRO A 43 -8.57 -4.36 -17.51
C PRO A 43 -7.78 -4.43 -16.21
N LEU A 44 -7.95 -5.51 -15.44
CA LEU A 44 -7.11 -5.80 -14.28
C LEU A 44 -5.66 -6.02 -14.72
N THR A 45 -5.43 -6.98 -15.62
CA THR A 45 -4.08 -7.29 -16.15
C THR A 45 -3.40 -6.07 -16.76
N LEU A 46 -4.15 -5.23 -17.48
CA LEU A 46 -3.61 -4.00 -18.04
C LEU A 46 -3.29 -2.96 -16.96
N ALA A 47 -4.13 -2.85 -15.92
CA ALA A 47 -3.90 -1.93 -14.81
C ALA A 47 -2.67 -2.33 -14.01
N ASP A 48 -2.55 -3.60 -13.65
CA ASP A 48 -1.39 -4.19 -12.99
C ASP A 48 -0.09 -3.94 -13.76
N LYS A 49 -0.07 -4.29 -15.04
CA LYS A 49 1.11 -4.13 -15.90
C LYS A 49 1.50 -2.66 -16.11
N ASN A 50 0.52 -1.78 -16.33
CA ASN A 50 0.80 -0.37 -16.53
C ASN A 50 1.32 0.28 -15.23
N ALA A 51 0.69 -0.04 -14.10
CA ALA A 51 1.14 0.40 -12.78
C ALA A 51 2.57 -0.07 -12.49
N HIS A 52 2.87 -1.35 -12.74
CA HIS A 52 4.21 -1.91 -12.62
C HIS A 52 5.25 -1.11 -13.40
N ASN A 53 5.01 -0.88 -14.69
CA ASN A 53 5.96 -0.17 -15.56
C ASN A 53 6.21 1.27 -15.06
N ILE A 54 5.14 1.98 -14.68
CA ILE A 54 5.23 3.34 -14.13
C ILE A 54 6.05 3.35 -12.83
N ILE A 55 5.81 2.40 -11.93
CA ILE A 55 6.56 2.32 -10.67
C ILE A 55 8.04 2.06 -10.95
N CYS A 56 8.36 1.08 -11.80
CA CYS A 56 9.74 0.76 -12.17
C CYS A 56 10.45 1.95 -12.82
N GLU A 57 9.78 2.68 -13.71
CA GLU A 57 10.33 3.89 -14.34
C GLU A 57 10.64 4.96 -13.29
N ASN A 58 9.71 5.26 -12.38
CA ASN A 58 9.90 6.29 -11.35
C ASN A 58 10.97 5.91 -10.31
N LEU A 59 11.12 4.61 -10.03
CA LEU A 59 12.13 4.12 -9.09
C LEU A 59 13.50 3.88 -9.74
N SER A 60 13.63 3.97 -11.06
CA SER A 60 14.87 3.67 -11.78
C SER A 60 16.06 4.52 -11.34
N ASP A 61 15.81 5.79 -11.00
CA ASP A 61 16.84 6.74 -10.54
C ASP A 61 17.38 6.44 -9.13
N THR A 62 16.72 5.55 -8.38
CA THR A 62 17.13 5.19 -7.01
C THR A 62 18.30 4.20 -6.96
N SER A 63 18.65 3.58 -8.10
CA SER A 63 19.68 2.55 -8.24
C SER A 63 19.43 1.23 -7.48
N PHE A 64 18.28 1.06 -6.82
CA PHE A 64 17.93 -0.20 -6.14
C PHE A 64 17.10 -1.10 -7.05
N PRO A 65 17.34 -2.42 -7.05
CA PRO A 65 16.53 -3.36 -7.81
C PRO A 65 15.08 -3.36 -7.31
N VAL A 66 14.16 -3.70 -8.21
CA VAL A 66 12.72 -3.80 -7.92
C VAL A 66 12.29 -5.26 -8.00
N LEU A 67 11.73 -5.77 -6.90
CA LEU A 67 11.01 -7.04 -6.82
C LEU A 67 9.51 -6.72 -6.82
N SER A 68 8.84 -6.97 -7.93
CA SER A 68 7.41 -6.69 -8.10
C SER A 68 6.63 -7.97 -8.35
N GLU A 69 5.38 -8.04 -7.90
CA GLU A 69 4.46 -9.14 -8.28
C GLU A 69 4.38 -9.32 -9.80
N GLU A 70 4.20 -8.23 -10.53
CA GLU A 70 4.16 -8.17 -12.00
C GLU A 70 5.54 -8.15 -12.70
N GLY A 71 6.61 -8.30 -11.91
CA GLY A 71 7.98 -8.32 -12.41
C GLY A 71 8.34 -9.61 -13.13
N LYS A 72 9.47 -9.59 -13.84
CA LYS A 72 10.07 -10.84 -14.34
C LYS A 72 10.50 -11.71 -13.16
N SER A 73 10.44 -13.03 -13.32
CA SER A 73 11.03 -13.95 -12.36
C SER A 73 12.53 -13.69 -12.24
N ILE A 74 12.99 -13.44 -11.01
CA ILE A 74 14.41 -13.25 -10.66
C ILE A 74 14.80 -14.39 -9.72
N GLU A 75 15.88 -15.09 -10.06
CA GLU A 75 16.34 -16.25 -9.30
C GLU A 75 16.66 -15.90 -7.86
N TYR A 76 16.31 -16.79 -6.92
CA TYR A 76 16.58 -16.56 -5.49
C TYR A 76 18.07 -16.30 -5.23
N ALA A 77 18.95 -17.04 -5.91
CA ALA A 77 20.39 -16.88 -5.78
C ALA A 77 20.85 -15.44 -6.06
N GLU A 78 20.20 -14.75 -7.01
CA GLU A 78 20.47 -13.35 -7.32
C GLU A 78 19.88 -12.42 -6.25
N ARG A 79 18.56 -12.49 -6.02
CA ARG A 79 17.89 -11.56 -5.08
C ARG A 79 18.28 -11.75 -3.61
N SER A 80 18.83 -12.90 -3.25
CA SER A 80 19.38 -13.16 -1.91
C SER A 80 20.61 -12.30 -1.58
N GLN A 81 21.26 -11.73 -2.59
CA GLN A 81 22.46 -10.89 -2.42
C GLN A 81 22.13 -9.40 -2.30
N TRP A 82 20.86 -9.01 -2.42
CA TRP A 82 20.47 -7.60 -2.35
C TRP A 82 20.40 -7.12 -0.90
N GLU A 83 21.27 -6.17 -0.56
CA GLU A 83 21.19 -5.46 0.73
C GLU A 83 19.97 -4.54 0.76
N TYR A 84 19.73 -3.82 -0.34
CA TYR A 84 18.59 -2.94 -0.56
C TYR A 84 17.82 -3.34 -1.81
N PHE A 85 16.49 -3.37 -1.72
CA PHE A 85 15.62 -3.54 -2.89
C PHE A 85 14.23 -2.97 -2.61
N TRP A 86 13.56 -2.52 -3.68
CA TRP A 86 12.15 -2.17 -3.64
C TRP A 86 11.29 -3.42 -3.73
N MET A 87 10.33 -3.57 -2.84
CA MET A 87 9.29 -4.59 -2.90
C MET A 87 7.98 -3.91 -3.28
N VAL A 88 7.36 -4.36 -4.37
CA VAL A 88 6.25 -3.67 -5.01
C VAL A 88 5.10 -4.63 -5.29
N ASP A 89 3.90 -4.21 -4.91
CA ASP A 89 2.64 -4.77 -5.38
C ASP A 89 1.88 -3.62 -6.08
N PRO A 90 1.85 -3.60 -7.43
CA PRO A 90 1.27 -2.50 -8.18
C PRO A 90 -0.24 -2.32 -7.97
N LEU A 91 -0.97 -3.40 -7.67
CA LEU A 91 -2.41 -3.41 -7.48
C LEU A 91 -2.83 -4.56 -6.55
N ASP A 92 -2.77 -4.31 -5.25
CA ASP A 92 -3.35 -5.24 -4.26
C ASP A 92 -4.86 -5.00 -4.16
N GLY A 93 -5.63 -6.08 -3.99
CA GLY A 93 -7.09 -6.03 -4.02
C GLY A 93 -7.69 -6.28 -5.41
N THR A 94 -7.16 -7.27 -6.13
CA THR A 94 -7.71 -7.68 -7.45
C THR A 94 -9.21 -7.98 -7.43
N LYS A 95 -9.73 -8.59 -6.35
CA LYS A 95 -11.17 -8.83 -6.16
C LYS A 95 -11.94 -7.53 -5.96
N GLU A 96 -11.38 -6.61 -5.19
CA GLU A 96 -11.92 -5.29 -4.89
C GLU A 96 -12.00 -4.42 -6.17
N PHE A 97 -10.97 -4.48 -7.00
CA PHE A 97 -10.95 -3.87 -8.34
C PHE A 97 -12.03 -4.46 -9.25
N VAL A 98 -12.09 -5.79 -9.39
CA VAL A 98 -13.06 -6.46 -10.26
C VAL A 98 -14.51 -6.25 -9.80
N LYS A 99 -14.76 -6.22 -8.49
CA LYS A 99 -16.08 -5.97 -7.90
C LYS A 99 -16.47 -4.49 -7.84
N ARG A 100 -15.56 -3.59 -8.23
CA ARG A 100 -15.76 -2.14 -8.19
C ARG A 100 -16.15 -1.58 -6.81
N ASN A 101 -15.54 -2.09 -5.73
CA ASN A 101 -15.79 -1.56 -4.39
C ASN A 101 -14.76 -0.50 -3.95
N GLY A 102 -13.74 -0.25 -4.76
CA GLY A 102 -12.77 0.84 -4.59
C GLY A 102 -11.70 0.64 -3.51
N GLU A 103 -11.58 -0.56 -2.94
CA GLU A 103 -10.62 -0.85 -1.87
C GLU A 103 -9.41 -1.65 -2.35
N PHE A 104 -8.76 -1.14 -3.39
CA PHE A 104 -7.46 -1.63 -3.88
C PHE A 104 -6.37 -0.59 -3.60
N THR A 105 -5.12 -1.04 -3.55
CA THR A 105 -3.99 -0.19 -3.21
C THR A 105 -2.78 -0.41 -4.10
N VAL A 106 -1.95 0.63 -4.20
CA VAL A 106 -0.56 0.51 -4.68
C VAL A 106 0.34 0.40 -3.45
N ASN A 107 1.20 -0.61 -3.39
CA ASN A 107 2.11 -0.84 -2.27
C ASN A 107 3.57 -0.80 -2.74
N ILE A 108 4.37 0.07 -2.12
CA ILE A 108 5.80 0.21 -2.41
C ILE A 108 6.55 0.26 -1.09
N ALA A 109 7.50 -0.65 -0.89
CA ALA A 109 8.35 -0.68 0.29
C ALA A 109 9.83 -0.75 -0.10
N LEU A 110 10.70 -0.08 0.65
CA LEU A 110 12.14 -0.27 0.56
C LEU A 110 12.58 -1.22 1.66
N ILE A 111 13.22 -2.31 1.26
CA ILE A 111 13.75 -3.30 2.16
C ILE A 111 15.26 -3.08 2.31
N HIS A 112 15.74 -3.07 3.55
CA HIS A 112 17.16 -3.12 3.93
C HIS A 112 17.40 -4.32 4.84
N GLU A 113 18.27 -5.25 4.43
CA GLU A 113 18.62 -6.43 5.23
C GLU A 113 17.38 -7.14 5.84
N GLN A 114 16.38 -7.44 5.00
CA GLN A 114 15.12 -8.10 5.37
C GLN A 114 14.17 -7.26 6.26
N ARG A 115 14.44 -5.98 6.49
CA ARG A 115 13.56 -5.05 7.22
C ARG A 115 13.01 -3.98 6.29
N SER A 116 11.74 -3.66 6.40
CA SER A 116 11.18 -2.49 5.71
C SER A 116 11.64 -1.22 6.41
N VAL A 117 12.35 -0.36 5.69
CA VAL A 117 12.86 0.94 6.20
C VAL A 117 12.03 2.13 5.71
N LEU A 118 11.17 1.89 4.71
CA LEU A 118 10.32 2.88 4.08
C LEU A 118 9.12 2.17 3.45
N GLY A 119 7.93 2.75 3.55
CA GLY A 119 6.72 2.22 2.92
C GLY A 119 5.78 3.31 2.44
N VAL A 120 5.10 3.05 1.34
CA VAL A 120 4.02 3.86 0.76
C VAL A 120 2.87 2.93 0.41
N ILE A 121 1.67 3.28 0.86
CA ILE A 121 0.41 2.65 0.49
C ILE A 121 -0.50 3.75 -0.03
N TYR A 122 -0.95 3.63 -1.27
CA TYR A 122 -1.88 4.58 -1.86
C TYR A 122 -3.21 3.90 -2.18
N VAL A 123 -4.32 4.48 -1.71
CA VAL A 123 -5.69 4.07 -2.02
C VAL A 123 -6.22 5.03 -3.10
N PRO A 124 -6.24 4.64 -4.39
CA PRO A 124 -6.49 5.61 -5.47
C PRO A 124 -7.91 6.19 -5.43
N VAL A 125 -8.92 5.37 -5.16
CA VAL A 125 -10.33 5.79 -5.20
C VAL A 125 -10.65 6.84 -4.14
N THR A 126 -10.14 6.70 -2.92
CA THR A 126 -10.34 7.68 -1.84
C THR A 126 -9.26 8.77 -1.82
N LYS A 127 -8.26 8.67 -2.72
CA LYS A 127 -7.07 9.53 -2.76
C LYS A 127 -6.37 9.63 -1.41
N THR A 128 -6.30 8.52 -0.68
CA THR A 128 -5.66 8.45 0.63
C THR A 128 -4.27 7.85 0.48
N LEU A 129 -3.26 8.61 0.88
CA LEU A 129 -1.85 8.20 0.89
C LEU A 129 -1.42 7.94 2.33
N TYR A 130 -0.85 6.76 2.58
CA TYR A 130 -0.13 6.44 3.80
C TYR A 130 1.33 6.26 3.44
N TYR A 131 2.22 6.84 4.25
CA TYR A 131 3.65 6.70 3.99
C TYR A 131 4.45 6.80 5.29
N ALA A 132 5.59 6.13 5.31
CA ALA A 132 6.48 6.12 6.45
C ALA A 132 7.93 5.88 6.04
N ALA A 133 8.87 6.39 6.84
CA ALA A 133 10.28 6.04 6.73
C ALA A 133 10.98 6.11 8.09
N GLU A 134 12.01 5.27 8.28
CA GLU A 134 12.87 5.34 9.46
C GLU A 134 13.48 6.75 9.60
N GLY A 135 13.38 7.31 10.81
CA GLY A 135 13.86 8.66 11.13
C GLY A 135 12.90 9.80 10.79
N ILE A 136 11.89 9.59 9.94
CA ILE A 136 10.90 10.61 9.55
C ILE A 136 9.59 10.42 10.33
N GLY A 137 9.13 9.16 10.46
CA GLY A 137 7.87 8.78 11.09
C GLY A 137 6.86 8.23 10.09
N SER A 138 5.59 8.17 10.48
CA SER A 138 4.46 7.65 9.69
C SER A 138 3.35 8.67 9.58
N PHE A 139 2.75 8.77 8.40
CA PHE A 139 1.84 9.83 8.03
C PHE A 139 0.70 9.33 7.16
N LYS A 140 -0.41 10.07 7.23
CA LYS A 140 -1.57 9.96 6.33
C LYS A 140 -1.79 11.31 5.65
N PHE A 141 -2.07 11.28 4.36
CA PHE A 141 -2.42 12.46 3.57
C PHE A 141 -3.65 12.15 2.71
N GLU A 142 -4.68 12.97 2.82
CA GLU A 142 -5.86 12.91 1.96
C GLU A 142 -5.74 14.00 0.90
N ILE A 143 -5.66 13.60 -0.37
CA ILE A 143 -5.36 14.52 -1.47
C ILE A 143 -6.64 15.22 -1.91
N THR A 144 -6.77 16.49 -1.55
CA THR A 144 -7.90 17.35 -1.96
C THR A 144 -7.58 18.21 -3.18
N ASP A 145 -6.34 18.70 -3.28
CA ASP A 145 -5.86 19.62 -4.31
C ASP A 145 -4.61 19.08 -5.03
N MET A 146 -3.83 19.93 -5.71
CA MET A 146 -2.56 19.52 -6.31
C MET A 146 -1.57 19.07 -5.22
N VAL A 147 -0.91 17.94 -5.48
CA VAL A 147 0.17 17.44 -4.63
C VAL A 147 1.39 18.33 -4.84
N GLU A 148 2.00 18.77 -3.74
CA GLU A 148 3.22 19.56 -3.74
C GLU A 148 4.38 18.82 -4.45
N ASP A 149 5.27 19.57 -5.07
CA ASP A 149 6.40 19.04 -5.86
C ASP A 149 7.61 18.63 -5.01
N ASN A 150 7.45 18.61 -3.69
CA ASN A 150 8.49 18.28 -2.73
C ASN A 150 7.93 17.62 -1.46
N LEU A 151 8.78 16.91 -0.72
CA LEU A 151 8.38 16.17 0.48
C LEU A 151 7.91 17.09 1.63
N ASP A 152 8.55 18.24 1.81
CA ASP A 152 8.21 19.18 2.90
C ASP A 152 6.77 19.68 2.77
N GLY A 153 6.34 20.02 1.55
CA GLY A 153 4.96 20.42 1.26
C GLY A 153 3.95 19.32 1.56
N ILE A 154 4.28 18.07 1.22
CA ILE A 154 3.43 16.90 1.55
C ILE A 154 3.36 16.71 3.06
N LEU A 155 4.49 16.77 3.77
CA LEU A 155 4.56 16.61 5.22
C LEU A 155 3.73 17.67 5.96
N LEU A 156 3.75 18.93 5.51
CA LEU A 156 2.97 20.02 6.11
C LEU A 156 1.46 19.80 6.05
N GLN A 157 0.98 19.09 5.03
CA GLN A 157 -0.45 18.77 4.84
C GLN A 157 -0.84 17.41 5.42
N SER A 158 0.14 16.65 5.92
CA SER A 158 -0.07 15.29 6.40
C SER A 158 -0.40 15.25 7.88
N ILE A 159 -1.19 14.26 8.26
CA ILE A 159 -1.50 13.92 9.64
C ILE A 159 -0.48 12.87 10.10
N LYS A 160 0.26 13.15 11.16
CA LYS A 160 1.18 12.19 11.77
C LYS A 160 0.39 11.07 12.49
N LEU A 161 0.83 9.83 12.30
CA LEU A 161 0.21 8.65 12.88
C LEU A 161 0.95 8.19 14.16
N PRO A 162 0.25 7.52 15.11
CA PRO A 162 -1.19 7.25 15.10
C PRO A 162 -2.03 8.50 15.39
N ILE A 163 -3.27 8.53 14.88
CA ILE A 163 -4.22 9.60 15.14
C ILE A 163 -4.75 9.42 16.57
N GLN A 164 -4.59 10.44 17.41
CA GLN A 164 -5.01 10.35 18.80
C GLN A 164 -6.54 10.38 18.91
N GLN A 165 -7.14 9.25 19.30
CA GLN A 165 -8.58 9.13 19.52
C GLN A 165 -8.90 9.09 21.02
N GLN A 166 -9.94 9.82 21.44
CA GLN A 166 -10.45 9.73 22.81
C GLN A 166 -11.43 8.55 22.92
N SER A 167 -11.03 7.52 23.67
CA SER A 167 -11.89 6.39 24.08
C SER A 167 -12.60 5.66 22.92
N ARG A 168 -11.96 4.63 22.37
CA ARG A 168 -12.59 3.67 21.45
C ARG A 168 -12.71 2.29 22.06
N LYS A 169 -13.64 1.48 21.54
CA LYS A 169 -13.72 0.06 21.86
C LYS A 169 -12.52 -0.68 21.26
N PHE A 170 -12.28 -1.89 21.75
CA PHE A 170 -11.31 -2.77 21.12
C PHE A 170 -11.83 -3.13 19.72
N THR A 171 -11.08 -2.80 18.67
CA THR A 171 -11.53 -2.88 17.29
C THR A 171 -10.68 -3.87 16.52
N VAL A 172 -11.33 -4.88 15.96
CA VAL A 172 -10.69 -5.84 15.06
C VAL A 172 -10.97 -5.43 13.62
N VAL A 173 -9.94 -5.44 12.77
CA VAL A 173 -10.09 -5.25 11.32
C VAL A 173 -9.77 -6.54 10.58
N ALA A 174 -10.65 -6.94 9.66
CA ALA A 174 -10.44 -8.15 8.88
C ALA A 174 -10.75 -7.98 7.39
N SER A 175 -10.36 -8.98 6.60
CA SER A 175 -10.58 -8.99 5.15
C SER A 175 -12.06 -9.07 4.84
N ARG A 176 -12.54 -8.21 3.94
CA ARG A 176 -13.91 -8.25 3.45
C ARG A 176 -14.20 -9.48 2.59
N SER A 177 -13.21 -9.92 1.83
CA SER A 177 -13.39 -10.93 0.78
C SER A 177 -12.94 -12.34 1.20
N HIS A 178 -12.26 -12.49 2.35
CA HIS A 178 -11.75 -13.79 2.78
C HIS A 178 -11.55 -13.85 4.30
N LEU A 179 -12.48 -14.51 5.00
CA LEU A 179 -12.31 -14.90 6.40
C LEU A 179 -12.15 -16.42 6.44
N SER A 180 -10.97 -16.87 6.88
CA SER A 180 -10.72 -18.29 7.13
C SER A 180 -11.39 -18.75 8.43
N GLU A 181 -11.55 -20.05 8.61
CA GLU A 181 -12.06 -20.61 9.87
C GLU A 181 -11.13 -20.25 11.03
N GLU A 182 -9.82 -20.30 10.80
CA GLU A 182 -8.78 -19.92 11.75
C GLU A 182 -8.89 -18.44 12.15
N THR A 183 -9.17 -17.55 11.19
CA THR A 183 -9.41 -16.13 11.46
C THR A 183 -10.65 -15.93 12.32
N ASN A 184 -11.75 -16.64 12.03
CA ASN A 184 -12.98 -16.55 12.83
C ASN A 184 -12.76 -17.03 14.26
N MET A 185 -12.05 -18.17 14.44
CA MET A 185 -11.70 -18.68 15.77
C MET A 185 -10.88 -17.67 16.57
N PHE A 186 -9.91 -17.00 15.93
CA PHE A 186 -9.12 -15.95 16.57
C PHE A 186 -10.00 -14.76 17.00
N ILE A 187 -10.90 -14.30 16.14
CA ILE A 187 -11.84 -13.21 16.43
C ILE A 187 -12.77 -13.57 17.60
N ASP A 188 -13.28 -14.80 17.63
CA ASP A 188 -14.16 -15.26 18.71
C ASP A 188 -13.42 -15.37 20.06
N GLY A 189 -12.14 -15.74 20.02
CA GLY A 189 -11.26 -15.65 21.19
C GLY A 189 -11.15 -14.23 21.75
N LEU A 190 -10.99 -13.23 20.88
CA LEU A 190 -10.92 -11.81 21.28
C LEU A 190 -12.25 -11.31 21.86
N ARG A 191 -13.39 -11.72 21.29
CA ARG A 191 -14.73 -11.41 21.83
C ARG A 191 -14.96 -11.97 23.23
N THR A 192 -14.26 -13.05 23.59
CA THR A 192 -14.33 -13.62 24.95
C THR A 192 -13.44 -12.84 25.92
N ALA A 193 -12.30 -12.32 25.47
CA ALA A 193 -11.34 -11.58 26.30
C ALA A 193 -11.74 -10.11 26.54
N HIS A 194 -12.48 -9.50 25.61
CA HIS A 194 -12.88 -8.09 25.66
C HIS A 194 -14.40 -7.97 25.80
N LYS A 195 -14.87 -7.10 26.71
CA LYS A 195 -16.32 -6.93 26.99
C LYS A 195 -17.12 -6.42 25.79
N GLU A 196 -16.53 -5.55 24.98
CA GLU A 196 -17.12 -5.04 23.74
C GLU A 196 -16.04 -4.96 22.66
N VAL A 197 -16.28 -5.61 21.52
CA VAL A 197 -15.39 -5.64 20.36
C VAL A 197 -16.12 -5.09 19.15
N ASP A 198 -15.57 -4.03 18.55
CA ASP A 198 -16.02 -3.52 17.26
C ASP A 198 -15.32 -4.25 16.12
N PHE A 199 -15.97 -4.31 14.96
CA PHE A 199 -15.44 -5.01 13.79
C PHE A 199 -15.49 -4.11 12.57
N LEU A 200 -14.32 -3.94 11.92
CA LEU A 200 -14.17 -3.26 10.66
C LEU A 200 -13.80 -4.28 9.57
N SER A 201 -14.26 -4.03 8.35
CA SER A 201 -13.84 -4.80 7.19
C SER A 201 -13.23 -3.88 6.16
N SER A 202 -12.08 -4.24 5.63
CA SER A 202 -11.44 -3.55 4.51
C SER A 202 -10.71 -4.53 3.59
N GLY A 203 -10.66 -4.18 2.32
CA GLY A 203 -9.85 -4.82 1.31
C GLY A 203 -8.37 -4.49 1.45
N SER A 204 -7.53 -5.29 0.79
CA SER A 204 -6.12 -4.95 0.54
C SER A 204 -5.32 -4.58 1.81
N SER A 205 -4.24 -3.82 1.68
CA SER A 205 -3.35 -3.37 2.75
C SER A 205 -3.97 -2.27 3.63
N ILE A 206 -5.16 -1.75 3.30
CA ILE A 206 -5.90 -0.75 4.10
C ILE A 206 -6.06 -1.19 5.55
N LYS A 207 -6.22 -2.50 5.79
CA LYS A 207 -6.29 -3.07 7.15
C LYS A 207 -5.06 -2.70 7.99
N LEU A 208 -3.87 -2.78 7.41
CA LEU A 208 -2.62 -2.39 8.08
C LEU A 208 -2.60 -0.88 8.37
N CYS A 209 -3.10 -0.08 7.43
CA CYS A 209 -3.23 1.36 7.61
C CYS A 209 -4.17 1.72 8.75
N LEU A 210 -5.31 1.01 8.89
CA LEU A 210 -6.28 1.22 9.97
C LEU A 210 -5.67 0.94 11.35
N VAL A 211 -4.81 -0.08 11.46
CA VAL A 211 -4.04 -0.33 12.69
C VAL A 211 -3.01 0.78 12.90
N ALA A 212 -2.24 1.15 11.88
CA ALA A 212 -1.19 2.17 11.97
C ALA A 212 -1.73 3.56 12.36
N GLU A 213 -2.90 3.95 11.85
CA GLU A 213 -3.53 5.22 12.22
C GLU A 213 -4.26 5.17 13.57
N GLY A 214 -4.39 3.99 14.18
CA GLY A 214 -5.02 3.79 15.47
C GLY A 214 -6.54 3.61 15.43
N SER A 215 -7.14 3.37 14.25
CA SER A 215 -8.56 3.06 14.06
C SER A 215 -8.91 1.60 14.36
N ALA A 216 -7.91 0.70 14.36
CA ALA A 216 -8.04 -0.70 14.76
C ALA A 216 -6.89 -1.10 15.71
N ASP A 217 -7.09 -2.17 16.49
CA ASP A 217 -6.06 -2.77 17.37
C ASP A 217 -5.34 -3.95 16.73
N VAL A 218 -6.06 -4.74 15.92
CA VAL A 218 -5.60 -6.03 15.37
C VAL A 218 -6.29 -6.36 14.05
#